data_AF-A0A327MAK2-F1
#
_entry.id   AF-A0A327MAK2-F1
#
_cell.length_a   1.000
_cell.length_b   1.000
_cell.length_c   1.000
_cell.angle_alpha   90.00
_cell.angle_beta   90.00
_cell.angle_gamma   90.00
#
_symmetry.space_group_name_H-M   'P 1'
#
loop_
_entity.id
_entity.type
_entity.pdbx_description
1 polymer ?
#
loop_
_entity_poly.entity_id
_entity_poly.type
_entity_poly.pdbx_seq_one_letter_code
_entity_poly.pdbx_strand_id
1 'polypeptide(L)'
;MTAARDALTVWTPLPPERNGIADYAHGLLTGLARHYDCRAACADWLAEAPEGVAVLDPALAHRAAGPRALHQIGNNPGHGFVVRGMRRMPGVTTLHDPGLLHLYETMGEPDPVIGAGMQATLPGLAAVYGRHRREDGVQSRANHLLFDLAGEVLARSRAVVVHSRFARNRLRLAHGPAATAHVAVIPHVLPPSRMPARGAARARLGLDDDTFLVLTAGFATAAKRFDWLIAALDTAIARGAITRGATTRGARLRWIHAGAERAEEYGLGAAIAARPAVAAIARVTGYLGAAALDDHIAAADVLVNLRFPSSGESSGSLARAFAAGTCCIVSATAAYAELPRDAVLQLPLTGAPRLLGETLRALAEAPARAAEIGAGGRRHALAEMALPAVAARYRDVIEASLDRPVAGPAAPGPPPLLVLDAASSLRPPQVAAALAGRQGRCRLLLAAPDLPALARLTLDRPGLLASLLPVSAGLLATRVVLAPQPGLLLDLALGWAA
;
A
#
# COMPACT_ATOMS: atom_id res chain seq x y z
N MET A 1 3.53 20.79 -36.28
CA MET A 1 3.53 21.18 -34.86
C MET A 1 2.35 20.50 -34.19
N THR A 2 2.58 19.47 -33.37
CA THR A 2 1.54 18.89 -32.52
C THR A 2 1.14 19.93 -31.46
N ALA A 3 -0.16 20.13 -31.24
CA ALA A 3 -0.64 21.01 -30.16
C ALA A 3 0.00 20.63 -28.82
N ALA A 4 0.34 21.63 -28.00
CA ALA A 4 0.89 21.39 -26.68
C ALA A 4 -0.13 20.60 -25.84
N ARG A 5 0.27 19.44 -25.31
CA ARG A 5 -0.58 18.62 -24.45
C ARG A 5 -0.63 19.21 -23.06
N ASP A 6 -1.76 19.00 -22.38
CA ASP A 6 -1.94 19.37 -20.98
C ASP A 6 -0.92 18.67 -20.07
N ALA A 7 -0.41 19.38 -19.07
CA ALA A 7 0.54 18.84 -18.11
C ALA A 7 -0.16 17.94 -17.06
N LEU A 8 0.47 16.79 -16.75
CA LEU A 8 0.06 15.87 -15.68
C LEU A 8 1.25 15.55 -14.76
N THR A 9 1.11 15.85 -13.47
CA THR A 9 2.11 15.46 -12.46
C THR A 9 1.71 14.14 -11.79
N VAL A 10 2.52 13.11 -11.95
CA VAL A 10 2.28 11.78 -11.35
C VAL A 10 3.23 11.57 -10.18
N TRP A 11 2.69 11.41 -8.98
CA TRP A 11 3.42 11.09 -7.76
C TRP A 11 3.44 9.59 -7.55
N THR A 12 4.61 8.98 -7.69
CA THR A 12 4.75 7.53 -7.65
C THR A 12 6.21 7.14 -7.44
N PRO A 13 6.50 6.04 -6.72
CA PRO A 13 7.78 5.37 -6.90
C PRO A 13 7.90 4.88 -8.35
N LEU A 14 9.14 4.74 -8.83
CA LEU A 14 9.48 4.25 -10.16
C LEU A 14 10.64 3.26 -10.06
N PRO A 15 10.84 2.38 -11.06
CA PRO A 15 12.01 1.50 -11.10
C PRO A 15 13.30 2.34 -10.99
N PRO A 16 14.39 1.83 -10.39
CA PRO A 16 14.61 0.46 -9.93
C PRO A 16 14.08 0.14 -8.52
N GLU A 17 13.24 1.00 -7.93
CA GLU A 17 12.65 0.74 -6.61
C GLU A 17 11.92 -0.62 -6.60
N ARG A 18 12.21 -1.45 -5.58
CA ARG A 18 11.73 -2.83 -5.47
C ARG A 18 10.27 -2.90 -5.01
N ASN A 19 9.38 -2.38 -5.85
CA ASN A 19 7.97 -2.17 -5.55
C ASN A 19 7.10 -2.53 -6.77
N GLY A 20 6.05 -3.35 -6.59
CA GLY A 20 5.15 -3.70 -7.69
C GLY A 20 4.39 -2.50 -8.28
N ILE A 21 4.20 -1.43 -7.48
CA ILE A 21 3.55 -0.20 -7.93
C ILE A 21 4.50 0.66 -8.78
N ALA A 22 5.81 0.56 -8.56
CA ALA A 22 6.79 1.22 -9.41
C ALA A 22 6.70 0.71 -10.86
N ASP A 23 6.70 -0.61 -11.04
CA ASP A 23 6.45 -1.26 -12.33
C ASP A 23 5.10 -0.87 -12.95
N TYR A 24 4.03 -0.88 -12.14
CA TYR A 24 2.69 -0.51 -12.57
C TYR A 24 2.67 0.93 -13.10
N ALA A 25 3.24 1.86 -12.33
CA ALA A 25 3.21 3.27 -12.64
C ALA A 25 4.03 3.59 -13.89
N HIS A 26 5.19 2.95 -14.05
CA HIS A 26 5.96 3.02 -15.29
C HIS A 26 5.12 2.57 -16.50
N GLY A 27 4.42 1.43 -16.39
CA GLY A 27 3.53 0.94 -17.44
C GLY A 27 2.38 1.89 -17.76
N LEU A 28 1.69 2.39 -16.74
CA LEU A 28 0.58 3.32 -16.89
C LEU A 28 1.03 4.66 -17.49
N LEU A 29 2.18 5.20 -17.05
CA LEU A 29 2.77 6.43 -17.58
C LEU A 29 3.04 6.34 -19.08
N THR A 30 3.46 5.17 -19.59
CA THR A 30 3.63 4.94 -21.04
C THR A 30 2.33 5.16 -21.81
N GLY A 31 1.18 4.78 -21.23
CA GLY A 31 -0.14 5.04 -21.81
C GLY A 31 -0.60 6.48 -21.64
N LEU A 32 -0.44 7.04 -20.44
CA LEU A 32 -0.84 8.42 -20.11
C LEU A 32 -0.03 9.46 -20.89
N ALA A 33 1.23 9.17 -21.21
CA ALA A 33 2.08 10.00 -22.04
C ALA A 33 1.60 10.11 -23.50
N ARG A 34 0.52 9.43 -23.89
CA ARG A 34 -0.21 9.68 -25.15
C ARG A 34 -1.24 10.79 -25.02
N HIS A 35 -1.78 11.00 -23.82
CA HIS A 35 -2.82 11.99 -23.53
C HIS A 35 -2.26 13.29 -22.94
N TYR A 36 -1.14 13.23 -22.21
CA TYR A 36 -0.61 14.35 -21.44
C TYR A 36 0.89 14.59 -21.68
N ASP A 37 1.37 15.77 -21.33
CA ASP A 37 2.77 16.04 -20.99
C ASP A 37 3.03 15.56 -19.55
N CYS A 38 3.49 14.32 -19.41
CA CYS A 38 3.63 13.65 -18.12
C CYS A 38 4.96 14.01 -17.44
N ARG A 39 4.90 14.27 -16.13
CA ARG A 39 6.07 14.41 -15.25
C ARG A 39 5.90 13.51 -14.04
N ALA A 40 6.93 12.77 -13.67
CA ALA A 40 6.91 11.89 -12.51
C ALA A 40 7.62 12.54 -11.32
N ALA A 41 6.89 12.90 -10.28
CA ALA A 41 7.47 13.24 -8.99
C ALA A 41 7.84 11.94 -8.26
N CYS A 42 9.13 11.67 -8.10
CA CYS A 42 9.66 10.43 -7.53
C CYS A 42 10.78 10.75 -6.52
N ALA A 43 10.77 10.10 -5.35
CA ALA A 43 11.80 10.33 -4.33
C ALA A 43 13.22 10.00 -4.82
N ASP A 44 13.35 9.03 -5.73
CA ASP A 44 14.57 8.79 -6.48
C ASP A 44 14.55 9.60 -7.78
N TRP A 45 15.40 10.63 -7.84
CA TRP A 45 15.55 11.50 -9.00
C TRP A 45 16.29 10.85 -10.18
N LEU A 46 16.93 9.70 -9.95
CA LEU A 46 17.58 8.87 -10.97
C LEU A 46 16.69 7.70 -11.42
N ALA A 47 15.42 7.68 -11.00
CA ALA A 47 14.50 6.63 -11.37
C ALA A 47 14.30 6.52 -12.88
N GLU A 48 14.05 5.29 -13.33
CA GLU A 48 13.74 4.93 -14.71
C GLU A 48 12.27 5.29 -15.00
N ALA A 49 12.06 6.34 -15.78
CA ALA A 49 10.75 6.72 -16.31
C ALA A 49 10.61 6.33 -17.79
N PRO A 50 9.37 6.19 -18.29
CA PRO A 50 9.15 5.96 -19.72
C PRO A 50 9.69 7.11 -20.58
N GLU A 51 9.97 6.81 -21.84
CA GLU A 51 10.41 7.81 -22.82
C GLU A 51 9.44 9.01 -22.87
N GLY A 52 10.00 10.22 -22.83
CA GLY A 52 9.23 11.47 -22.84
C GLY A 52 8.60 11.86 -21.50
N VAL A 53 8.87 11.13 -20.40
CA VAL A 53 8.44 11.50 -19.05
C VAL A 53 9.64 12.03 -18.25
N ALA A 54 9.56 13.29 -17.81
CA ALA A 54 10.59 13.86 -16.96
C ALA A 54 10.42 13.43 -15.49
N VAL A 55 11.51 13.04 -14.83
CA VAL A 55 11.53 12.80 -13.38
C VAL A 55 11.80 14.12 -12.65
N LEU A 56 11.04 14.38 -11.60
CA LEU A 56 11.12 15.59 -10.77
C LEU A 56 11.38 15.22 -9.32
N ASP A 57 12.17 16.05 -8.64
CA ASP A 57 12.22 16.05 -7.18
C ASP A 57 10.81 16.40 -6.62
N PRO A 58 10.23 15.56 -5.75
CA PRO A 58 8.95 15.83 -5.09
C PRO A 58 8.89 17.18 -4.38
N ALA A 59 10.00 17.70 -3.85
CA ALA A 59 10.08 19.03 -3.25
C ALA A 59 9.86 20.15 -4.27
N LEU A 60 10.26 19.94 -5.53
CA LEU A 60 10.17 20.90 -6.62
C LEU A 60 8.95 20.69 -7.53
N ALA A 61 8.23 19.59 -7.36
CA ALA A 61 7.09 19.21 -8.18
C ALA A 61 6.00 20.30 -8.28
N HIS A 62 5.83 21.14 -7.26
CA HIS A 62 4.90 22.27 -7.26
C HIS A 62 5.21 23.32 -8.35
N ARG A 63 6.48 23.47 -8.76
CA ARG A 63 6.90 24.42 -9.81
C ARG A 63 6.47 23.98 -11.20
N ALA A 64 6.26 22.69 -11.37
CA ALA A 64 5.89 22.06 -12.62
C ALA A 64 4.43 21.61 -12.62
N ALA A 65 3.66 21.94 -11.58
CA ALA A 65 2.31 21.44 -11.35
C ALA A 65 1.26 22.25 -12.10
N GLY A 66 0.44 21.54 -12.89
CA GLY A 66 -0.84 22.03 -13.38
C GLY A 66 -2.00 21.59 -12.46
N PRO A 67 -3.26 21.81 -12.89
CA PRO A 67 -4.43 21.37 -12.12
C PRO A 67 -4.58 19.84 -12.03
N ARG A 68 -3.79 19.08 -12.81
CA ARG A 68 -3.86 17.63 -12.93
C ARG A 68 -2.73 16.98 -12.13
N ALA A 69 -3.11 16.23 -11.11
CA ALA A 69 -2.21 15.38 -10.35
C ALA A 69 -2.76 13.96 -10.25
N LEU A 70 -1.88 12.96 -10.31
CA LEU A 70 -2.19 11.56 -10.09
C LEU A 70 -1.26 10.99 -9.02
N HIS A 71 -1.81 10.37 -7.98
CA HIS A 71 -1.04 9.78 -6.88
C HIS A 71 -1.19 8.27 -6.90
N GLN A 72 -0.09 7.54 -6.91
CA GLN A 72 -0.07 6.07 -6.82
C GLN A 72 0.26 5.67 -5.39
N ILE A 73 -0.72 5.19 -4.63
CA ILE A 73 -0.55 4.85 -3.20
C ILE A 73 -0.76 3.35 -2.99
N GLY A 74 0.20 2.71 -2.34
CA GLY A 74 0.08 1.36 -1.80
C GLY A 74 0.53 1.30 -0.35
N ASN A 75 0.28 0.17 0.29
CA ASN A 75 0.49 0.00 1.74
C ASN A 75 1.94 -0.40 2.08
N ASN A 76 2.92 0.45 1.75
CA ASN A 76 4.33 0.24 2.06
C ASN A 76 5.09 1.57 2.18
N PRO A 77 6.27 1.61 2.85
CA PRO A 77 6.99 2.85 3.15
C PRO A 77 7.33 3.73 1.94
N GLY A 78 7.49 3.14 0.75
CA GLY A 78 7.85 3.84 -0.49
C GLY A 78 6.82 4.89 -0.93
N HIS A 79 5.61 4.89 -0.36
CA HIS A 79 4.55 5.84 -0.74
C HIS A 79 4.41 7.04 0.21
N GLY A 80 5.26 7.19 1.23
CA GLY A 80 5.14 8.30 2.18
C GLY A 80 5.28 9.68 1.54
N PHE A 81 6.16 9.83 0.54
CA PHE A 81 6.26 11.08 -0.22
C PHE A 81 5.04 11.33 -1.13
N VAL A 82 4.39 10.26 -1.60
CA VAL A 82 3.17 10.35 -2.41
C VAL A 82 1.99 10.85 -1.58
N VAL A 83 1.83 10.38 -0.34
CA VAL A 83 0.83 10.91 0.61
C VAL A 83 1.06 12.40 0.87
N ARG A 84 2.33 12.81 1.05
CA ARG A 84 2.68 14.24 1.22
C ARG A 84 2.37 15.05 -0.04
N GLY A 85 2.59 14.49 -1.23
CA GLY A 85 2.19 15.06 -2.51
C GLY A 85 0.68 15.30 -2.58
N MET A 86 -0.12 14.26 -2.31
CA MET A 86 -1.59 14.31 -2.29
C MET A 86 -2.12 15.38 -1.32
N ARG A 87 -1.51 15.51 -0.13
CA ARG A 87 -1.87 16.54 0.85
C ARG A 87 -1.64 17.97 0.34
N ARG A 88 -0.64 18.17 -0.51
CA ARG A 88 -0.24 19.49 -1.04
C ARG A 88 -0.94 19.83 -2.35
N MET A 89 -1.12 18.84 -3.22
CA MET A 89 -1.67 19.01 -4.57
C MET A 89 -2.77 17.98 -4.79
N PRO A 90 -4.01 18.31 -4.39
CA PRO A 90 -5.14 17.41 -4.57
C PRO A 90 -5.39 17.06 -6.03
N GLY A 91 -5.56 15.77 -6.31
CA GLY A 91 -5.78 15.23 -7.64
C GLY A 91 -6.50 13.90 -7.59
N VAL A 92 -6.29 13.06 -8.59
CA VAL A 92 -6.75 11.66 -8.58
C VAL A 92 -5.76 10.84 -7.77
N THR A 93 -6.26 9.90 -6.96
CA THR A 93 -5.42 8.94 -6.23
C THR A 93 -5.81 7.52 -6.61
N THR A 94 -4.85 6.73 -7.07
CA THR A 94 -5.01 5.27 -7.20
C THR A 94 -4.63 4.63 -5.88
N LEU A 95 -5.59 3.94 -5.27
CA LEU A 95 -5.38 3.06 -4.12
C LEU A 95 -5.20 1.63 -4.61
N HIS A 96 -3.94 1.17 -4.62
CA HIS A 96 -3.58 -0.20 -4.98
C HIS A 96 -4.03 -1.22 -3.93
N ASP A 97 -4.02 -0.78 -2.67
CA ASP A 97 -4.50 -1.49 -1.50
C ASP A 97 -5.48 -0.57 -0.75
N PRO A 98 -6.70 -1.02 -0.41
CA PRO A 98 -7.61 -0.22 0.41
C PRO A 98 -7.12 0.04 1.84
N GLY A 99 -6.30 -0.86 2.39
CA GLY A 99 -5.75 -0.72 3.75
C GLY A 99 -4.38 -0.05 3.71
N LEU A 100 -4.24 1.08 4.41
CA LEU A 100 -3.05 1.95 4.44
C LEU A 100 -2.40 2.04 5.83
N LEU A 101 -2.87 1.28 6.83
CA LEU A 101 -2.35 1.40 8.20
C LEU A 101 -0.83 1.28 8.28
N HIS A 102 -0.24 0.30 7.57
CA HIS A 102 1.21 0.08 7.59
C HIS A 102 1.98 1.25 6.96
N LEU A 103 1.45 1.87 5.89
CA LEU A 103 2.01 3.09 5.31
C LEU A 103 2.03 4.23 6.33
N TYR A 104 0.91 4.50 7.01
CA TYR A 104 0.85 5.60 8.00
C TYR A 104 1.78 5.37 9.19
N GLU A 105 1.90 4.12 9.65
CA GLU A 105 2.83 3.76 10.73
C GLU A 105 4.29 3.97 10.33
N THR A 106 4.66 3.53 9.13
CA THR A 106 6.05 3.65 8.63
C THR A 106 6.42 5.09 8.25
N MET A 107 5.42 5.94 7.98
CA MET A 107 5.61 7.39 7.88
C MET A 107 5.89 8.07 9.24
N GLY A 108 5.69 7.36 10.36
CA GLY A 108 5.81 7.91 11.71
C GLY A 108 4.67 8.85 12.08
N GLU A 109 3.46 8.61 11.54
CA GLU A 109 2.29 9.45 11.86
C GLU A 109 1.92 9.33 13.35
N PRO A 110 1.61 10.45 14.02
CA PRO A 110 1.29 10.44 15.45
C PRO A 110 0.10 9.54 15.79
N ASP A 111 0.12 8.92 16.97
CA ASP A 111 -0.99 8.08 17.46
C ASP A 111 -2.39 8.73 17.42
N PRO A 112 -2.54 10.05 17.66
CA PRO A 112 -3.83 10.72 17.46
C PRO A 112 -4.35 10.64 16.01
N VAL A 113 -3.45 10.71 15.01
CA VAL A 113 -3.81 10.62 13.59
C VAL A 113 -4.22 9.19 13.24
N ILE A 114 -3.42 8.21 13.67
CA ILE A 114 -3.73 6.79 13.46
C ILE A 114 -5.04 6.41 14.16
N GLY A 115 -5.22 6.87 15.41
CA GLY A 115 -6.45 6.67 16.18
C GLY A 115 -7.68 7.29 15.53
N ALA A 116 -7.57 8.50 14.97
CA ALA A 116 -8.67 9.13 14.24
C ALA A 116 -9.03 8.33 12.97
N GLY A 117 -8.04 7.81 12.24
CA GLY A 117 -8.28 6.96 11.08
C GLY A 117 -8.91 5.61 11.44
N MET A 118 -8.50 5.01 12.56
CA MET A 118 -9.15 3.81 13.12
C MET A 118 -10.62 4.10 13.48
N GLN A 119 -10.88 5.23 14.15
CA GLN A 119 -12.22 5.67 14.52
C GLN A 119 -13.12 5.89 13.30
N ALA A 120 -12.58 6.45 12.22
CA ALA A 120 -13.30 6.65 10.97
C ALA A 120 -13.62 5.32 10.26
N THR A 121 -12.76 4.30 10.39
CA THR A 121 -12.97 3.00 9.73
C THR A 121 -13.98 2.13 10.49
N LEU A 122 -13.75 1.93 11.79
CA LEU A 122 -14.55 1.02 12.63
C LEU A 122 -14.68 1.60 14.05
N PRO A 123 -15.62 2.53 14.28
CA PRO A 123 -15.72 3.28 15.54
C PRO A 123 -15.96 2.37 16.76
N GLY A 124 -16.69 1.26 16.58
CA GLY A 124 -17.00 0.32 17.66
C GLY A 124 -15.79 -0.46 18.20
N LEU A 125 -14.72 -0.59 17.41
CA LEU A 125 -13.50 -1.30 17.82
C LEU A 125 -12.31 -0.37 18.04
N ALA A 126 -12.33 0.83 17.46
CA ALA A 126 -11.22 1.78 17.49
C ALA A 126 -10.77 2.15 18.91
N ALA A 127 -11.70 2.32 19.86
CA ALA A 127 -11.35 2.64 21.24
C ALA A 127 -10.52 1.53 21.92
N VAL A 128 -10.91 0.27 21.72
CA VAL A 128 -10.22 -0.90 22.32
C VAL A 128 -8.84 -1.09 21.72
N TYR A 129 -8.76 -1.11 20.38
CA TYR A 129 -7.49 -1.31 19.69
C TYR A 129 -6.55 -0.10 19.81
N GLY A 130 -7.10 1.11 19.83
CA GLY A 130 -6.35 2.33 20.11
C GLY A 130 -5.78 2.35 21.53
N ARG A 131 -6.50 1.78 22.51
CA ARG A 131 -5.99 1.61 23.89
C ARG A 131 -4.84 0.61 23.94
N HIS A 132 -5.03 -0.61 23.42
CA HIS A 132 -3.98 -1.64 23.39
C HIS A 132 -2.70 -1.14 22.73
N ARG A 133 -2.83 -0.30 21.69
CA ARG A 133 -1.67 0.31 21.06
C ARG A 133 -0.96 1.30 21.97
N ARG A 134 -1.71 2.26 22.55
CA ARG A 134 -1.13 3.37 23.33
C ARG A 134 -0.60 2.94 24.68
N GLU A 135 -1.29 2.02 25.36
CA GLU A 135 -0.98 1.63 26.74
C GLU A 135 -0.05 0.41 26.77
N ASP A 136 -0.28 -0.57 25.89
CA ASP A 136 0.42 -1.85 25.95
C ASP A 136 1.44 -2.04 24.82
N GLY A 137 1.51 -1.10 23.86
CA GLY A 137 2.33 -1.25 22.65
C GLY A 137 1.89 -2.40 21.73
N VAL A 138 0.69 -2.96 21.96
CA VAL A 138 0.24 -4.17 21.26
C VAL A 138 -0.31 -3.81 19.89
N GLN A 139 0.34 -4.34 18.86
CA GLN A 139 -0.17 -4.36 17.50
C GLN A 139 -0.29 -5.78 16.97
N SER A 140 -1.49 -6.14 16.56
CA SER A 140 -1.75 -7.44 15.94
C SER A 140 -2.01 -7.31 14.45
N ARG A 141 -1.89 -8.43 13.73
CA ARG A 141 -2.26 -8.52 12.31
C ARG A 141 -3.73 -8.17 12.06
N ALA A 142 -4.59 -8.26 13.09
CA ALA A 142 -5.99 -7.86 13.00
C ALA A 142 -6.14 -6.35 12.78
N ASN A 143 -5.23 -5.51 13.31
CA ASN A 143 -5.27 -4.06 13.08
C ASN A 143 -5.23 -3.72 11.60
N HIS A 144 -4.29 -4.32 10.86
CA HIS A 144 -4.12 -4.08 9.42
C HIS A 144 -5.28 -4.63 8.58
N LEU A 145 -6.04 -5.59 9.11
CA LEU A 145 -7.24 -6.11 8.45
C LEU A 145 -8.46 -5.24 8.72
N LEU A 146 -8.62 -4.75 9.95
CA LEU A 146 -9.80 -4.05 10.44
C LEU A 146 -9.77 -2.55 10.12
N PHE A 147 -8.61 -1.91 10.24
CA PHE A 147 -8.48 -0.46 10.10
C PHE A 147 -7.73 -0.10 8.82
N ASP A 148 -8.42 0.60 7.91
CA ASP A 148 -7.90 0.88 6.58
C ASP A 148 -7.18 2.23 6.48
N LEU A 149 -7.55 3.22 7.31
CA LEU A 149 -7.00 4.58 7.28
C LEU A 149 -7.13 5.28 5.91
N ALA A 150 -8.08 4.84 5.06
CA ALA A 150 -8.31 5.41 3.74
C ALA A 150 -9.10 6.74 3.79
N GLY A 151 -9.65 7.11 4.94
CA GLY A 151 -10.51 8.30 5.10
C GLY A 151 -9.84 9.61 4.68
N GLU A 152 -8.54 9.78 4.97
CA GLU A 152 -7.79 10.96 4.50
C GLU A 152 -7.68 10.98 2.97
N VAL A 153 -7.38 9.82 2.35
CA VAL A 153 -7.27 9.72 0.90
C VAL A 153 -8.61 10.04 0.23
N LEU A 154 -9.72 9.50 0.74
CA LEU A 154 -11.06 9.81 0.26
C LEU A 154 -11.38 11.31 0.40
N ALA A 155 -11.04 11.94 1.52
CA ALA A 155 -11.34 13.35 1.74
C ALA A 155 -10.49 14.31 0.88
N ARG A 156 -9.24 13.94 0.59
CA ARG A 156 -8.26 14.80 -0.08
C ARG A 156 -8.11 14.56 -1.58
N SER A 157 -8.71 13.50 -2.11
CA SER A 157 -8.62 13.19 -3.54
C SER A 157 -9.84 13.74 -4.28
N ARG A 158 -9.61 14.32 -5.46
CA ARG A 158 -10.67 14.73 -6.39
C ARG A 158 -11.38 13.53 -6.98
N ALA A 159 -10.70 12.40 -7.11
CA ALA A 159 -11.29 11.10 -7.36
C ALA A 159 -10.36 10.02 -6.83
N VAL A 160 -10.92 8.85 -6.50
CA VAL A 160 -10.14 7.70 -6.07
C VAL A 160 -10.35 6.57 -7.06
N VAL A 161 -9.26 5.99 -7.56
CA VAL A 161 -9.28 4.81 -8.41
C VAL A 161 -8.91 3.59 -7.57
N VAL A 162 -9.72 2.55 -7.67
CA VAL A 162 -9.41 1.21 -7.15
C VAL A 162 -9.53 0.18 -8.26
N HIS A 163 -8.96 -1.00 -8.05
CA HIS A 163 -8.84 -2.02 -9.11
C HIS A 163 -9.95 -3.09 -9.11
N SER A 164 -10.85 -3.08 -8.12
CA SER A 164 -11.92 -4.07 -8.01
C SER A 164 -13.21 -3.46 -7.43
N ARG A 165 -14.36 -4.06 -7.74
CA ARG A 165 -15.64 -3.68 -7.11
C ARG A 165 -15.62 -4.00 -5.62
N PHE A 166 -14.92 -5.05 -5.22
CA PHE A 166 -14.69 -5.45 -3.84
C PHE A 166 -13.97 -4.34 -3.07
N ALA A 167 -12.86 -3.80 -3.59
CA ALA A 167 -12.15 -2.68 -2.96
C ALA A 167 -13.05 -1.46 -2.77
N ARG A 168 -13.81 -1.08 -3.81
CA ARG A 168 -14.78 0.02 -3.72
C ARG A 168 -15.85 -0.26 -2.66
N ASN A 169 -16.41 -1.47 -2.65
CA ASN A 169 -17.48 -1.84 -1.73
C ASN A 169 -16.97 -1.92 -0.28
N ARG A 170 -15.72 -2.35 -0.07
CA ARG A 170 -15.05 -2.33 1.23
C ARG A 170 -14.91 -0.91 1.76
N LEU A 171 -14.40 0.02 0.95
CA LEU A 171 -14.31 1.44 1.32
C LEU A 171 -15.70 2.02 1.61
N ARG A 172 -16.70 1.68 0.78
CA ARG A 172 -18.08 2.14 0.96
C ARG A 172 -18.71 1.62 2.25
N LEU A 173 -18.38 0.39 2.67
CA LEU A 173 -18.85 -0.19 3.92
C LEU A 173 -18.22 0.51 5.13
N ALA A 174 -16.93 0.82 5.07
CA ALA A 174 -16.21 1.47 6.16
C ALA A 174 -16.54 2.98 6.29
N HIS A 175 -16.56 3.71 5.17
CA HIS A 175 -16.64 5.18 5.16
C HIS A 175 -18.01 5.72 4.70
N GLY A 176 -18.91 4.85 4.25
CA GLY A 176 -20.24 5.22 3.79
C GLY A 176 -20.31 5.66 2.31
N PRO A 177 -21.52 5.74 1.74
CA PRO A 177 -21.73 6.05 0.32
C PRO A 177 -21.33 7.48 -0.06
N ALA A 178 -21.52 8.47 0.82
CA ALA A 178 -21.19 9.86 0.52
C ALA A 178 -19.68 10.06 0.36
N ALA A 179 -18.88 9.54 1.31
CA ALA A 179 -17.43 9.63 1.26
C ALA A 179 -16.80 8.84 0.10
N THR A 180 -17.54 7.91 -0.52
CA THR A 180 -17.06 7.04 -1.59
C THR A 180 -17.72 7.28 -2.95
N ALA A 181 -18.54 8.34 -3.08
CA ALA A 181 -19.25 8.67 -4.31
C ALA A 181 -18.31 8.99 -5.50
N HIS A 182 -17.06 9.33 -5.21
CA HIS A 182 -16.02 9.66 -6.18
C HIS A 182 -15.02 8.51 -6.44
N VAL A 183 -15.33 7.29 -5.97
CA VAL A 183 -14.49 6.12 -6.18
C VAL A 183 -14.86 5.45 -7.51
N ALA A 184 -13.93 5.47 -8.46
CA ALA A 184 -14.01 4.78 -9.73
C ALA A 184 -13.29 3.42 -9.68
N VAL A 185 -13.83 2.43 -10.40
CA VAL A 185 -13.15 1.15 -10.59
C VAL A 185 -12.48 1.16 -11.96
N ILE A 186 -11.15 1.05 -11.99
CA ILE A 186 -10.37 0.86 -13.22
C ILE A 186 -9.50 -0.38 -13.00
N PRO A 187 -9.61 -1.42 -13.83
CA PRO A 187 -8.86 -2.65 -13.62
C PRO A 187 -7.35 -2.39 -13.69
N HIS A 188 -6.58 -3.27 -13.05
CA HIS A 188 -5.13 -3.21 -13.12
C HIS A 188 -4.66 -3.31 -14.59
N VAL A 189 -3.63 -2.55 -14.96
CA VAL A 189 -3.11 -2.53 -16.33
C VAL A 189 -2.25 -3.76 -16.63
N LEU A 190 -2.28 -4.22 -17.88
CA LEU A 190 -1.29 -5.20 -18.35
C LEU A 190 0.10 -4.56 -18.51
N PRO A 191 1.18 -5.35 -18.39
CA PRO A 191 2.51 -4.85 -18.74
C PRO A 191 2.53 -4.29 -20.18
N PRO A 192 3.19 -3.15 -20.43
CA PRO A 192 3.31 -2.58 -21.77
C PRO A 192 4.18 -3.44 -22.68
N SER A 193 5.17 -4.11 -22.10
CA SER A 193 6.11 -4.97 -22.80
C SER A 193 5.46 -6.29 -23.20
N ARG A 194 5.82 -6.76 -24.40
CA ARG A 194 5.40 -8.08 -24.87
C ARG A 194 6.02 -9.16 -23.99
N MET A 195 5.18 -10.03 -23.43
CA MET A 195 5.65 -11.20 -22.68
C MET A 195 6.46 -12.14 -23.59
N PRO A 196 7.54 -12.76 -23.08
CA PRO A 196 8.34 -13.70 -23.85
C PRO A 196 7.53 -14.94 -24.24
N ALA A 197 7.91 -15.57 -25.35
CA ALA A 197 7.33 -16.86 -25.73
C ALA A 197 7.73 -17.95 -24.72
N ARG A 198 6.79 -18.81 -24.32
CA ARG A 198 7.01 -19.86 -23.31
C ARG A 198 8.25 -20.72 -23.59
N GLY A 199 8.43 -21.20 -24.82
CA GLY A 199 9.61 -22.03 -25.17
C GLY A 199 10.94 -21.31 -24.95
N ALA A 200 11.03 -20.04 -25.36
CA ALA A 200 12.24 -19.23 -25.16
C ALA A 200 12.51 -18.95 -23.67
N ALA A 201 11.45 -18.71 -22.89
CA ALA A 201 11.56 -18.52 -21.45
C ALA A 201 12.03 -19.81 -20.75
N ARG A 202 11.48 -20.98 -21.13
CA ARG A 202 11.92 -22.28 -20.60
C ARG A 202 13.37 -22.59 -20.94
N ALA A 203 13.80 -22.30 -22.17
CA ALA A 203 15.19 -22.45 -22.59
C ALA A 203 16.14 -21.58 -21.74
N ARG A 204 15.80 -20.30 -21.49
CA ARG A 204 16.59 -19.41 -20.61
C ARG A 204 16.68 -19.91 -19.18
N LEU A 205 15.65 -20.60 -18.68
CA LEU A 205 15.61 -21.16 -17.33
C LEU A 205 16.18 -22.58 -17.23
N GLY A 206 16.59 -23.19 -18.35
CA GLY A 206 17.05 -24.58 -18.38
C GLY A 206 15.98 -25.59 -17.96
N LEU A 207 14.73 -25.37 -18.39
CA LEU A 207 13.60 -26.25 -18.08
C LEU A 207 13.32 -27.21 -19.25
N ASP A 208 13.35 -28.50 -18.95
CA ASP A 208 12.98 -29.57 -19.88
C ASP A 208 11.49 -29.48 -20.28
N ASP A 209 11.11 -29.90 -21.47
CA ASP A 209 9.72 -29.79 -21.97
C ASP A 209 8.71 -30.61 -21.15
N ASP A 210 9.15 -31.69 -20.51
CA ASP A 210 8.34 -32.57 -19.66
C ASP A 210 8.22 -32.08 -18.21
N THR A 211 8.80 -30.93 -17.87
CA THR A 211 8.68 -30.34 -16.53
C THR A 211 7.35 -29.61 -16.36
N PHE A 212 6.53 -30.00 -15.39
CA PHE A 212 5.36 -29.22 -14.98
C PHE A 212 5.78 -28.19 -13.92
N LEU A 213 5.82 -26.91 -14.31
CA LEU A 213 6.28 -25.81 -13.46
C LEU A 213 5.10 -25.11 -12.77
N VAL A 214 5.06 -25.25 -11.45
CA VAL A 214 4.25 -24.42 -10.55
C VAL A 214 5.05 -23.19 -10.15
N LEU A 215 4.46 -22.02 -10.33
CA LEU A 215 5.06 -20.74 -9.97
C LEU A 215 4.26 -20.06 -8.86
N THR A 216 4.96 -19.44 -7.91
CA THR A 216 4.43 -18.36 -7.08
C THR A 216 5.34 -17.14 -7.28
N ALA A 217 4.82 -15.91 -7.19
CA ALA A 217 5.59 -14.71 -7.56
C ALA A 217 5.41 -13.51 -6.60
N GLY A 218 6.40 -12.62 -6.57
CA GLY A 218 6.48 -11.42 -5.72
C GLY A 218 6.86 -11.73 -4.27
N PHE A 219 6.96 -10.71 -3.40
CA PHE A 219 7.40 -10.88 -2.00
C PHE A 219 6.65 -11.98 -1.24
N ALA A 220 7.38 -12.79 -0.47
CA ALA A 220 6.78 -13.85 0.34
C ALA A 220 6.11 -13.26 1.59
N THR A 221 4.78 -13.21 1.58
CA THR A 221 3.98 -12.74 2.72
C THR A 221 2.99 -13.81 3.15
N ALA A 222 2.62 -13.85 4.43
CA ALA A 222 1.71 -14.86 4.94
C ALA A 222 0.32 -14.80 4.29
N ALA A 223 -0.10 -13.64 3.75
CA ALA A 223 -1.34 -13.52 3.01
C ALA A 223 -1.35 -14.40 1.76
N LYS A 224 -0.20 -14.72 1.16
CA LYS A 224 -0.11 -15.54 -0.08
C LYS A 224 -0.34 -17.05 0.11
N ARG A 225 -0.63 -17.47 1.34
CA ARG A 225 -0.98 -18.85 1.71
C ARG A 225 0.00 -19.91 1.20
N PHE A 226 1.31 -19.66 1.34
CA PHE A 226 2.33 -20.67 1.06
C PHE A 226 2.16 -21.91 1.94
N ASP A 227 1.60 -21.76 3.15
CA ASP A 227 1.20 -22.86 4.04
C ASP A 227 0.28 -23.86 3.33
N TRP A 228 -0.67 -23.37 2.53
CA TRP A 228 -1.58 -24.21 1.76
C TRP A 228 -0.89 -24.92 0.62
N LEU A 229 -0.02 -24.22 -0.12
CA LEU A 229 0.72 -24.82 -1.23
C LEU A 229 1.70 -25.90 -0.73
N ILE A 230 2.44 -25.62 0.34
CA ILE A 230 3.36 -26.58 0.96
C ILE A 230 2.59 -27.82 1.40
N ALA A 231 1.48 -27.66 2.13
CA ALA A 231 0.66 -28.79 2.58
C ALA A 231 0.04 -29.59 1.41
N ALA A 232 -0.39 -28.89 0.35
CA ALA A 232 -0.93 -29.51 -0.85
C ALA A 232 0.11 -30.39 -1.56
N LEU A 233 1.31 -29.83 -1.79
CA LEU A 233 2.41 -30.52 -2.46
C LEU A 233 2.91 -31.71 -1.63
N ASP A 234 3.11 -31.52 -0.32
CA ASP A 234 3.57 -32.57 0.58
C ASP A 234 2.60 -33.78 0.59
N THR A 235 1.29 -33.50 0.69
CA THR A 235 0.26 -34.54 0.64
C THR A 235 0.21 -35.24 -0.72
N ALA A 236 0.30 -34.48 -1.81
CA ALA A 236 0.25 -35.03 -3.16
C ALA A 236 1.45 -35.92 -3.47
N ILE A 237 2.66 -35.54 -3.02
CA ILE A 237 3.88 -36.33 -3.18
C ILE A 237 3.81 -37.60 -2.31
N ALA A 238 3.39 -37.49 -1.05
CA ALA A 238 3.29 -38.63 -0.13
C ALA A 238 2.34 -39.73 -0.65
N ARG A 239 1.27 -39.34 -1.38
CA ARG A 239 0.32 -40.27 -1.99
C ARG A 239 0.78 -40.86 -3.33
N GLY A 240 1.98 -40.52 -3.79
CA GLY A 240 2.49 -40.92 -5.12
C GLY A 240 1.67 -40.32 -6.28
N ALA A 241 0.82 -39.32 -5.98
CA ALA A 241 -0.09 -38.72 -6.95
C ALA A 241 0.63 -37.71 -7.85
N ILE A 242 1.85 -37.31 -7.47
CA ILE A 242 2.79 -36.54 -8.28
C ILE A 242 4.17 -37.20 -8.13
N THR A 243 4.78 -37.63 -9.24
CA THR A 243 6.08 -38.31 -9.22
C THR A 243 7.24 -37.31 -9.24
N ARG A 244 8.32 -37.64 -8.51
CA ARG A 244 9.52 -36.80 -8.33
C ARG A 244 10.48 -36.82 -9.54
N GLY A 245 10.22 -37.66 -10.54
CA GLY A 245 11.02 -37.81 -11.75
C GLY A 245 10.16 -38.28 -12.92
N ALA A 246 10.70 -38.20 -14.13
CA ALA A 246 10.05 -38.72 -15.33
C ALA A 246 9.76 -40.21 -15.13
N THR A 247 8.49 -40.57 -15.07
CA THR A 247 8.07 -41.95 -15.27
C THR A 247 7.59 -42.08 -16.71
N THR A 248 7.45 -43.30 -17.20
CA THR A 248 6.85 -43.59 -18.51
C THR A 248 5.41 -43.07 -18.68
N ARG A 249 4.81 -42.40 -17.68
CA ARG A 249 3.44 -41.86 -17.66
C ARG A 249 3.25 -40.47 -17.02
N GLY A 250 4.29 -39.67 -16.67
CA GLY A 250 4.05 -38.37 -16.01
C GLY A 250 5.21 -37.36 -16.01
N ALA A 251 4.83 -36.06 -16.01
CA ALA A 251 5.71 -34.89 -16.02
C ALA A 251 6.45 -34.66 -14.70
N ARG A 252 7.69 -34.15 -14.75
CA ARG A 252 8.49 -33.82 -13.56
C ARG A 252 7.96 -32.55 -12.91
N LEU A 253 7.42 -32.63 -11.69
CA LEU A 253 6.95 -31.45 -10.97
C LEU A 253 8.13 -30.60 -10.47
N ARG A 254 8.06 -29.28 -10.70
CA ARG A 254 8.91 -28.27 -10.06
C ARG A 254 8.06 -27.15 -9.49
N TRP A 255 8.49 -26.61 -8.34
CA TRP A 255 7.93 -25.37 -7.80
C TRP A 255 9.02 -24.30 -7.74
N ILE A 256 8.76 -23.13 -8.32
CA ILE A 256 9.60 -21.95 -8.15
C ILE A 256 8.81 -20.85 -7.45
N HIS A 257 9.38 -20.26 -6.42
CA HIS A 257 8.99 -18.96 -5.91
C HIS A 257 9.87 -17.86 -6.52
N ALA A 258 9.31 -17.12 -7.47
CA ALA A 258 9.92 -15.97 -8.12
C ALA A 258 9.72 -14.69 -7.28
N GLY A 259 10.51 -14.55 -6.22
CA GLY A 259 10.37 -13.43 -5.29
C GLY A 259 11.32 -13.49 -4.12
N ALA A 260 11.56 -12.32 -3.50
CA ALA A 260 12.33 -12.24 -2.27
C ALA A 260 11.50 -12.68 -1.07
N GLU A 261 12.15 -13.40 -0.17
CA GLU A 261 11.63 -13.73 1.15
C GLU A 261 11.74 -12.50 2.07
N ARG A 262 10.68 -12.24 2.84
CA ARG A 262 10.66 -11.29 3.95
C ARG A 262 10.40 -12.12 5.19
N ALA A 263 11.46 -12.57 5.86
CA ALA A 263 11.37 -13.55 6.93
C ALA A 263 10.46 -13.08 8.09
N GLU A 264 10.40 -11.77 8.31
CA GLU A 264 9.51 -11.08 9.24
C GLU A 264 8.02 -11.19 8.89
N GLU A 265 7.68 -11.35 7.60
CA GLU A 265 6.30 -11.54 7.15
C GLU A 265 5.94 -13.02 6.96
N TYR A 266 6.85 -13.81 6.39
CA TYR A 266 6.73 -15.26 6.22
C TYR A 266 8.09 -15.91 5.90
N GLY A 267 8.57 -16.77 6.80
CA GLY A 267 9.78 -17.58 6.62
C GLY A 267 9.60 -18.73 5.62
N LEU A 268 9.47 -18.42 4.33
CA LEU A 268 9.23 -19.38 3.25
C LEU A 268 10.33 -20.44 3.15
N GLY A 269 11.60 -20.06 3.19
CA GLY A 269 12.72 -20.99 3.07
C GLY A 269 12.70 -22.03 4.19
N ALA A 270 12.46 -21.58 5.43
CA ALA A 270 12.34 -22.45 6.59
C ALA A 270 11.10 -23.37 6.50
N ALA A 271 9.95 -22.84 6.07
CA ALA A 271 8.73 -23.62 5.90
C ALA A 271 8.88 -24.71 4.83
N ILE A 272 9.61 -24.44 3.75
CA ILE A 272 9.95 -25.42 2.71
C ILE A 272 10.92 -26.47 3.26
N ALA A 273 12.00 -26.05 3.93
CA ALA A 273 13.01 -26.95 4.48
C ALA A 273 12.43 -27.95 5.51
N ALA A 274 11.38 -27.55 6.24
CA ALA A 274 10.66 -28.42 7.16
C ALA A 274 9.89 -29.58 6.48
N ARG A 275 9.80 -29.60 5.14
CA ARG A 275 9.13 -30.65 4.35
C ARG A 275 10.10 -31.22 3.31
N PRO A 276 10.89 -32.26 3.62
CA PRO A 276 11.96 -32.75 2.74
C PRO A 276 11.49 -33.10 1.31
N ALA A 277 10.28 -33.64 1.17
CA ALA A 277 9.70 -33.96 -0.13
C ALA A 277 9.43 -32.70 -0.98
N VAL A 278 8.94 -31.62 -0.35
CA VAL A 278 8.70 -30.33 -1.01
C VAL A 278 10.02 -29.61 -1.29
N ALA A 279 10.96 -29.64 -0.34
CA ALA A 279 12.28 -29.05 -0.50
C ALA A 279 13.03 -29.61 -1.73
N ALA A 280 12.85 -30.89 -2.04
CA ALA A 280 13.48 -31.53 -3.19
C ALA A 280 13.01 -30.99 -4.57
N ILE A 281 11.87 -30.30 -4.63
CA ILE A 281 11.28 -29.78 -5.88
C ILE A 281 11.17 -28.26 -5.92
N ALA A 282 11.33 -27.59 -4.77
CA ALA A 282 11.12 -26.16 -4.60
C ALA A 282 12.41 -25.35 -4.79
N ARG A 283 12.29 -24.15 -5.36
CA ARG A 283 13.38 -23.15 -5.45
C ARG A 283 12.85 -21.75 -5.15
N VAL A 284 13.54 -21.02 -4.27
CA VAL A 284 13.30 -19.59 -4.02
C VAL A 284 14.37 -18.80 -4.77
N THR A 285 13.98 -17.83 -5.60
CA THR A 285 14.92 -17.09 -6.46
C THR A 285 15.56 -15.87 -5.80
N GLY A 286 14.92 -15.30 -4.77
CA GLY A 286 15.20 -13.94 -4.35
C GLY A 286 14.53 -12.90 -5.28
N TYR A 287 14.86 -11.62 -5.09
CA TYR A 287 14.31 -10.55 -5.91
C TYR A 287 14.72 -10.70 -7.37
N LEU A 288 13.76 -10.58 -8.29
CA LEU A 288 13.98 -10.61 -9.73
C LEU A 288 13.60 -9.25 -10.33
N GLY A 289 14.42 -8.75 -11.26
CA GLY A 289 14.03 -7.64 -12.13
C GLY A 289 12.90 -8.03 -13.08
N ALA A 290 12.24 -7.05 -13.68
CA ALA A 290 11.03 -7.25 -14.49
C ALA A 290 11.21 -8.31 -15.60
N ALA A 291 12.29 -8.24 -16.39
CA ALA A 291 12.53 -9.19 -17.48
C ALA A 291 12.69 -10.64 -16.97
N ALA A 292 13.43 -10.84 -15.88
CA ALA A 292 13.60 -12.16 -15.29
C ALA A 292 12.29 -12.69 -14.67
N LEU A 293 11.49 -11.81 -14.07
CA LEU A 293 10.16 -12.18 -13.56
C LEU A 293 9.22 -12.58 -14.71
N ASP A 294 9.22 -11.83 -15.82
CA ASP A 294 8.42 -12.14 -17.00
C ASP A 294 8.80 -13.49 -17.61
N ASP A 295 10.10 -13.85 -17.61
CA ASP A 295 10.57 -15.18 -18.01
C ASP A 295 10.01 -16.29 -17.12
N HIS A 296 10.08 -16.12 -15.80
CA HIS A 296 9.55 -17.13 -14.87
C HIS A 296 8.04 -17.32 -15.06
N ILE A 297 7.29 -16.22 -15.22
CA ILE A 297 5.85 -16.24 -15.43
C ILE A 297 5.48 -16.90 -16.76
N ALA A 298 6.17 -16.56 -17.85
CA ALA A 298 5.89 -17.11 -19.17
C ALA A 298 6.30 -18.59 -19.31
N ALA A 299 7.31 -19.04 -18.55
CA ALA A 299 7.76 -20.42 -18.56
C ALA A 299 6.85 -21.37 -17.78
N ALA A 300 6.09 -20.84 -16.82
CA ALA A 300 5.26 -21.61 -15.91
C ALA A 300 4.05 -22.26 -16.61
N ASP A 301 3.69 -23.44 -16.14
CA ASP A 301 2.45 -24.11 -16.54
C ASP A 301 1.27 -23.56 -15.73
N VAL A 302 1.51 -23.24 -14.45
CA VAL A 302 0.52 -22.62 -13.58
C VAL A 302 1.16 -21.61 -12.62
N LEU A 303 0.56 -20.43 -12.52
CA LEU A 303 0.79 -19.47 -11.44
C LEU A 303 -0.23 -19.72 -10.32
N VAL A 304 0.26 -20.10 -9.15
CA VAL A 304 -0.52 -20.15 -7.92
C VAL A 304 -0.43 -18.79 -7.24
N ASN A 305 -1.53 -18.04 -7.28
CA ASN A 305 -1.63 -16.68 -6.74
C ASN A 305 -2.76 -16.61 -5.71
N LEU A 306 -2.56 -17.31 -4.60
CA LEU A 306 -3.52 -17.36 -3.49
C LEU A 306 -3.39 -16.13 -2.62
N ARG A 307 -4.49 -15.75 -1.97
CA ARG A 307 -4.50 -14.64 -1.03
C ARG A 307 -5.60 -14.78 0.00
N PHE A 308 -5.22 -14.85 1.28
CA PHE A 308 -6.15 -14.80 2.41
C PHE A 308 -5.43 -14.39 3.72
N PRO A 309 -6.01 -13.48 4.52
CA PRO A 309 -7.12 -12.60 4.17
C PRO A 309 -6.70 -11.63 3.05
N SER A 310 -7.67 -10.98 2.40
CA SER A 310 -7.43 -9.99 1.34
C SER A 310 -7.92 -8.61 1.79
N SER A 311 -7.14 -7.59 1.44
CA SER A 311 -7.48 -6.18 1.62
C SER A 311 -8.28 -5.60 0.45
N GLY A 312 -8.41 -6.32 -0.67
CA GLY A 312 -8.98 -5.84 -1.94
C GLY A 312 -7.93 -5.39 -2.96
N GLU A 313 -6.68 -5.74 -2.68
CA GLU A 313 -5.49 -5.49 -3.48
C GLU A 313 -5.52 -6.20 -4.84
N SER A 314 -4.79 -5.64 -5.81
CA SER A 314 -4.55 -6.27 -7.10
C SER A 314 -3.09 -6.69 -7.27
N SER A 315 -2.85 -7.66 -8.13
CA SER A 315 -1.55 -8.32 -8.25
C SER A 315 -0.92 -8.09 -9.62
N GLY A 316 0.22 -7.41 -9.64
CA GLY A 316 1.03 -7.24 -10.86
C GLY A 316 1.50 -8.57 -11.46
N SER A 317 1.83 -9.57 -10.63
CA SER A 317 2.18 -10.91 -11.11
C SER A 317 1.00 -11.61 -11.78
N LEU A 318 -0.23 -11.39 -11.33
CA LEU A 318 -1.43 -11.90 -12.00
C LEU A 318 -1.65 -11.23 -13.35
N ALA A 319 -1.49 -9.90 -13.43
CA ALA A 319 -1.59 -9.17 -14.70
C ALA A 319 -0.53 -9.65 -15.71
N ARG A 320 0.72 -9.89 -15.27
CA ARG A 320 1.78 -10.49 -16.08
C ARG A 320 1.42 -11.89 -16.56
N ALA A 321 0.86 -12.73 -15.69
CA ALA A 321 0.43 -14.07 -16.06
C ALA A 321 -0.70 -14.06 -17.10
N PHE A 322 -1.67 -13.15 -16.96
CA PHE A 322 -2.67 -12.95 -18.01
C PHE A 322 -2.06 -12.49 -19.33
N ALA A 323 -1.11 -11.55 -19.30
CA ALA A 323 -0.41 -11.12 -20.52
C ALA A 323 0.34 -12.28 -21.19
N ALA A 324 0.95 -13.18 -20.41
CA ALA A 324 1.64 -14.36 -20.91
C ALA A 324 0.68 -15.46 -21.40
N GLY A 325 -0.57 -15.45 -20.93
CA GLY A 325 -1.50 -16.56 -21.12
C GLY A 325 -1.16 -17.77 -20.24
N THR A 326 -0.60 -17.53 -19.06
CA THR A 326 -0.28 -18.57 -18.06
C THR A 326 -1.55 -18.91 -17.25
N CYS A 327 -1.81 -20.21 -17.04
CA CYS A 327 -2.91 -20.65 -16.18
C CYS A 327 -2.76 -20.09 -14.77
N CYS A 328 -3.83 -19.58 -14.18
CA CYS A 328 -3.79 -18.99 -12.84
C CYS A 328 -4.75 -19.70 -11.89
N ILE A 329 -4.26 -20.11 -10.72
CA ILE A 329 -5.08 -20.53 -9.58
C ILE A 329 -5.11 -19.38 -8.58
N VAL A 330 -6.31 -18.89 -8.27
CA VAL A 330 -6.53 -17.76 -7.37
C VAL A 330 -7.47 -18.14 -6.23
N SER A 331 -7.43 -17.44 -5.11
CA SER A 331 -8.43 -17.64 -4.05
C SER A 331 -9.82 -17.18 -4.50
N ALA A 332 -10.86 -17.96 -4.22
CA ALA A 332 -12.25 -17.66 -4.54
C ALA A 332 -12.86 -16.63 -3.57
N THR A 333 -12.20 -15.49 -3.38
CA THR A 333 -12.62 -14.44 -2.45
C THR A 333 -12.12 -13.06 -2.90
N ALA A 334 -12.71 -12.01 -2.33
CA ALA A 334 -12.32 -10.62 -2.54
C ALA A 334 -12.23 -10.24 -4.04
N ALA A 335 -11.22 -9.45 -4.42
CA ALA A 335 -11.02 -9.00 -5.80
C ALA A 335 -10.91 -10.17 -6.80
N TYR A 336 -10.38 -11.32 -6.37
CA TYR A 336 -10.21 -12.48 -7.26
C TYR A 336 -11.50 -13.23 -7.53
N ALA A 337 -12.54 -13.08 -6.70
CA ALA A 337 -13.85 -13.65 -6.96
C ALA A 337 -14.56 -12.97 -8.15
N GLU A 338 -14.15 -11.75 -8.53
CA GLU A 338 -14.71 -11.02 -9.68
C GLU A 338 -14.20 -11.53 -11.03
N LEU A 339 -13.14 -12.33 -11.03
CA LEU A 339 -12.53 -12.84 -12.27
C LEU A 339 -13.41 -13.93 -12.89
N PRO A 340 -13.58 -13.95 -14.23
CA PRO A 340 -14.37 -14.99 -14.90
C PRO A 340 -13.84 -16.40 -14.64
N ARG A 341 -14.76 -17.38 -14.51
CA ARG A 341 -14.40 -18.78 -14.23
C ARG A 341 -13.69 -19.49 -15.38
N ASP A 342 -13.79 -18.95 -16.59
CA ASP A 342 -13.07 -19.40 -17.79
C ASP A 342 -11.71 -18.68 -17.96
N ALA A 343 -11.43 -17.65 -17.15
CA ALA A 343 -10.17 -16.92 -17.14
C ALA A 343 -9.18 -17.43 -16.08
N VAL A 344 -9.69 -17.98 -14.98
CA VAL A 344 -8.89 -18.49 -13.85
C VAL A 344 -9.56 -19.69 -13.17
N LEU A 345 -8.76 -20.48 -12.46
CA LEU A 345 -9.26 -21.47 -11.51
C LEU A 345 -9.41 -20.84 -10.12
N GLN A 346 -10.64 -20.73 -9.64
CA GLN A 346 -10.91 -20.19 -8.31
C GLN A 346 -10.90 -21.31 -7.26
N LEU A 347 -9.99 -21.23 -6.31
CA LEU A 347 -9.82 -22.16 -5.19
C LEU A 347 -10.65 -21.71 -3.98
N PRO A 348 -11.64 -22.50 -3.53
CA PRO A 348 -12.38 -22.22 -2.30
C PRO A 348 -11.46 -22.17 -1.08
N LEU A 349 -11.83 -21.38 -0.07
CA LEU A 349 -11.06 -21.29 1.18
C LEU A 349 -11.19 -22.57 2.03
N THR A 350 -12.36 -23.18 2.01
CA THR A 350 -12.64 -24.43 2.75
C THR A 350 -11.98 -25.61 2.06
N GLY A 351 -11.15 -26.36 2.79
CA GLY A 351 -10.42 -27.51 2.24
C GLY A 351 -9.35 -27.14 1.21
N ALA A 352 -8.91 -25.88 1.18
CA ALA A 352 -8.02 -25.34 0.16
C ALA A 352 -6.76 -26.19 -0.12
N PRO A 353 -5.99 -26.68 0.89
CA PRO A 353 -4.79 -27.48 0.61
C PRO A 353 -5.07 -28.77 -0.17
N ARG A 354 -6.15 -29.49 0.18
CA ARG A 354 -6.54 -30.73 -0.50
C ARG A 354 -6.92 -30.46 -1.95
N LEU A 355 -7.83 -29.51 -2.16
CA LEU A 355 -8.32 -29.14 -3.49
C LEU A 355 -7.20 -28.58 -4.38
N LEU A 356 -6.26 -27.83 -3.80
CA LEU A 356 -5.10 -27.33 -4.51
C LEU A 356 -4.21 -28.48 -5.01
N GLY A 357 -3.92 -29.47 -4.17
CA GLY A 357 -3.15 -30.65 -4.56
C GLY A 357 -3.83 -31.45 -5.68
N GLU A 358 -5.15 -31.68 -5.56
CA GLU A 358 -5.96 -32.34 -6.59
C GLU A 358 -5.97 -31.57 -7.92
N THR A 359 -6.08 -30.24 -7.86
CA THR A 359 -6.08 -29.37 -9.04
C THR A 359 -4.71 -29.38 -9.73
N LEU A 360 -3.62 -29.25 -8.97
CA LEU A 360 -2.26 -29.27 -9.51
C LEU A 360 -1.94 -30.61 -10.19
N ARG A 361 -2.38 -31.73 -9.58
CA ARG A 361 -2.27 -33.06 -10.19
C ARG A 361 -3.03 -33.13 -11.52
N ALA A 362 -4.30 -32.73 -11.53
CA ALA A 362 -5.12 -32.78 -12.73
C ALA A 362 -4.53 -31.93 -13.88
N LEU A 363 -3.96 -30.77 -13.57
CA LEU A 363 -3.29 -29.92 -14.56
C LEU A 363 -1.96 -30.53 -15.04
N ALA A 364 -1.22 -31.22 -14.17
CA ALA A 364 0.00 -31.92 -14.56
C ALA A 364 -0.28 -33.14 -15.46
N GLU A 365 -1.41 -33.83 -15.26
CA GLU A 365 -1.89 -34.92 -16.11
C GLU A 365 -2.46 -34.43 -17.45
N ALA A 366 -2.96 -33.18 -17.50
CA ALA A 366 -3.53 -32.57 -18.71
C ALA A 366 -3.00 -31.13 -18.94
N PRO A 367 -1.73 -30.93 -19.34
CA PRO A 367 -1.14 -29.59 -19.53
C PRO A 367 -1.87 -28.74 -20.58
N ALA A 368 -2.50 -29.37 -21.58
CA ALA A 368 -3.35 -28.68 -22.55
C ALA A 368 -4.50 -27.91 -21.88
N ARG A 369 -5.05 -28.44 -20.79
CA ARG A 369 -6.11 -27.77 -20.03
C ARG A 369 -5.62 -26.50 -19.34
N ALA A 370 -4.38 -26.52 -18.82
CA ALA A 370 -3.75 -25.32 -18.28
C ALA A 370 -3.58 -24.25 -19.37
N ALA A 371 -3.13 -24.65 -20.56
CA ALA A 371 -2.96 -23.75 -21.70
C ALA A 371 -4.30 -23.13 -22.16
N GLU A 372 -5.38 -23.90 -22.20
CA GLU A 372 -6.74 -23.39 -22.52
C GLU A 372 -7.22 -22.33 -21.54
N ILE A 373 -7.07 -22.57 -20.24
CA ILE A 373 -7.45 -21.63 -19.17
C ILE A 373 -6.60 -20.37 -19.25
N GLY A 374 -5.28 -20.53 -19.43
CA GLY A 374 -4.36 -19.41 -19.62
C GLY A 374 -4.72 -18.55 -20.84
N ALA A 375 -5.10 -19.17 -21.95
CA ALA A 375 -5.61 -18.47 -23.13
C ALA A 375 -6.92 -17.73 -22.85
N GLY A 376 -7.83 -18.31 -22.06
CA GLY A 376 -9.03 -17.65 -21.55
C GLY A 376 -8.71 -16.40 -20.74
N GLY A 377 -7.78 -16.52 -19.78
CA GLY A 377 -7.29 -15.41 -18.97
C GLY A 377 -6.70 -14.27 -19.81
N ARG A 378 -5.89 -14.62 -20.82
CA ARG A 378 -5.33 -13.64 -21.76
C ARG A 378 -6.41 -12.93 -22.58
N ARG A 379 -7.41 -13.64 -23.09
CA ARG A 379 -8.52 -13.02 -23.84
C ARG A 379 -9.29 -12.03 -22.97
N HIS A 380 -9.65 -12.43 -21.75
CA HIS A 380 -10.32 -11.55 -20.79
C HIS A 380 -9.48 -10.29 -20.50
N ALA A 381 -8.19 -10.46 -20.22
CA ALA A 381 -7.33 -9.34 -19.89
C ALA A 381 -7.07 -8.40 -21.07
N LEU A 382 -6.97 -8.91 -22.31
CA LEU A 382 -6.87 -8.03 -23.49
C LEU A 382 -8.14 -7.20 -23.71
N ALA A 383 -9.32 -7.72 -23.33
CA ALA A 383 -10.57 -6.97 -23.42
C ALA A 383 -10.70 -5.89 -22.33
N GLU A 384 -10.28 -6.19 -21.09
CA GLU A 384 -10.57 -5.32 -19.93
C GLU A 384 -9.38 -4.48 -19.43
N MET A 385 -8.16 -4.98 -19.61
CA MET A 385 -6.94 -4.50 -18.93
C MET A 385 -5.90 -3.89 -19.89
N ALA A 386 -6.23 -3.77 -21.19
CA ALA A 386 -5.32 -3.24 -22.19
C ALA A 386 -4.92 -1.79 -21.89
N LEU A 387 -3.61 -1.50 -21.98
CA LEU A 387 -3.03 -0.20 -21.62
C LEU A 387 -3.73 1.01 -22.28
N PRO A 388 -4.04 1.02 -23.59
CA PRO A 388 -4.73 2.17 -24.19
C PRO A 388 -6.11 2.44 -23.59
N ALA A 389 -6.88 1.38 -23.32
CA ALA A 389 -8.22 1.51 -22.73
C ALA A 389 -8.16 1.94 -21.26
N VAL A 390 -7.23 1.36 -20.48
CA VAL A 390 -7.00 1.76 -19.09
C VAL A 390 -6.54 3.21 -19.00
N ALA A 391 -5.57 3.63 -19.83
CA ALA A 391 -5.08 5.00 -19.85
C ALA A 391 -6.18 6.01 -20.22
N ALA A 392 -7.05 5.67 -21.17
CA ALA A 392 -8.21 6.50 -21.53
C ALA A 392 -9.19 6.65 -20.34
N ARG A 393 -9.48 5.57 -19.61
CA ARG A 393 -10.33 5.63 -18.40
C ARG A 393 -9.71 6.49 -17.30
N TYR A 394 -8.39 6.44 -17.14
CA TYR A 394 -7.68 7.32 -16.21
C TYR A 394 -7.80 8.79 -16.63
N ARG A 395 -7.59 9.10 -17.91
CA ARG A 395 -7.82 10.44 -18.47
C ARG A 395 -9.24 10.91 -18.16
N ASP A 396 -10.25 10.09 -18.44
CA ASP A 396 -11.65 10.47 -18.22
C ASP A 396 -11.95 10.78 -16.74
N VAL A 397 -11.39 9.99 -15.82
CA VAL A 397 -11.51 10.25 -14.37
C VAL A 397 -10.76 11.52 -13.96
N ILE A 398 -9.56 11.77 -14.50
CA ILE A 398 -8.77 12.97 -14.22
C ILE A 398 -9.55 14.21 -14.66
N GLU A 399 -9.97 14.27 -15.93
CA GLU A 399 -10.68 15.43 -16.48
C GLU A 399 -12.03 15.67 -15.78
N ALA A 400 -12.82 14.61 -15.53
CA ALA A 400 -14.11 14.75 -14.85
C ALA A 400 -14.00 15.17 -13.38
N SER A 401 -12.79 15.12 -12.79
CA SER A 401 -12.57 15.44 -11.38
C SER A 401 -12.02 16.85 -11.13
N LEU A 402 -11.65 17.59 -12.19
CA LEU A 402 -10.92 18.87 -12.08
C LEU A 402 -11.65 19.94 -11.26
N ASP A 403 -12.97 19.93 -11.26
CA ASP A 403 -13.79 20.91 -10.51
C ASP A 403 -14.33 20.35 -9.20
N ARG A 404 -14.05 19.08 -8.86
CA ARG A 404 -14.54 18.50 -7.60
C ARG A 404 -13.84 19.19 -6.41
N PRO A 405 -14.59 19.79 -5.47
CA PRO A 405 -14.01 20.33 -4.26
C PRO A 405 -13.45 19.19 -3.41
N VAL A 406 -12.29 19.44 -2.81
CA VAL A 406 -11.65 18.53 -1.86
C VAL A 406 -11.69 19.15 -0.49
N ALA A 407 -11.72 18.31 0.55
CA ALA A 407 -11.53 18.82 1.89
C ALA A 407 -10.14 19.47 1.96
N GLY A 408 -10.09 20.76 2.32
CA GLY A 408 -8.84 21.42 2.64
C GLY A 408 -8.11 20.65 3.74
N PRO A 409 -6.79 20.83 3.91
CA PRO A 409 -6.13 20.25 5.05
C PRO A 409 -6.88 20.60 6.32
N ALA A 410 -7.28 19.56 7.07
CA ALA A 410 -7.73 19.77 8.43
C ALA A 410 -6.67 20.65 9.07
N ALA A 411 -7.03 21.89 9.40
CA ALA A 411 -6.14 22.76 10.12
C ALA A 411 -5.67 21.92 11.32
N PRO A 412 -4.35 21.79 11.56
CA PRO A 412 -3.88 21.04 12.70
C PRO A 412 -4.68 21.52 13.90
N GLY A 413 -5.41 20.60 14.53
CA GLY A 413 -6.19 20.90 15.72
C GLY A 413 -5.30 21.72 16.64
N PRO A 414 -5.82 22.77 17.26
CA PRO A 414 -4.96 23.73 17.94
C PRO A 414 -4.15 22.96 18.99
N PRO A 415 -2.84 23.22 19.15
CA PRO A 415 -1.96 22.37 19.96
C PRO A 415 -2.56 22.15 21.36
N PRO A 416 -2.33 20.97 21.98
CA PRO A 416 -2.92 20.64 23.27
C PRO A 416 -2.70 21.80 24.25
N LEU A 417 -3.79 22.30 24.84
CA LEU A 417 -3.76 23.38 25.81
C LEU A 417 -3.66 22.78 27.21
N LEU A 418 -2.54 23.02 27.86
CA LEU A 418 -2.35 22.80 29.29
C LEU A 418 -2.72 24.07 30.02
N VAL A 419 -3.38 23.93 31.16
CA VAL A 419 -3.80 25.04 31.99
C VAL A 419 -3.20 24.82 33.37
N LEU A 420 -2.34 25.74 33.80
CA LEU A 420 -1.77 25.76 35.14
C LEU A 420 -2.24 27.03 35.84
N ASP A 421 -2.72 26.88 37.07
CA ASP A 421 -3.01 28.02 37.93
C ASP A 421 -1.70 28.74 38.26
N ALA A 422 -1.66 30.03 37.92
CA ALA A 422 -0.52 30.92 38.05
C ALA A 422 -0.62 31.77 39.32
N ALA A 423 -1.18 31.20 40.40
CA ALA A 423 -1.05 31.73 41.74
C ALA A 423 0.42 32.02 42.09
N SER A 424 0.64 32.85 43.11
CA SER A 424 1.97 33.28 43.59
C SER A 424 2.92 32.13 43.98
N SER A 425 2.42 30.90 44.06
CA SER A 425 3.14 29.67 44.40
C SER A 425 3.62 28.83 43.21
N LEU A 426 3.43 29.26 41.96
CA LEU A 426 3.87 28.49 40.79
C LEU A 426 5.41 28.34 40.76
N ARG A 427 5.88 27.09 40.69
CA ARG A 427 7.30 26.71 40.71
C ARG A 427 7.72 25.93 39.47
N PRO A 428 9.01 26.00 39.06
CA PRO A 428 9.53 25.32 37.88
C PRO A 428 9.24 23.80 37.83
N PRO A 429 9.31 23.03 38.94
CA PRO A 429 8.99 21.60 38.92
C PRO A 429 7.55 21.28 38.49
N GLN A 430 6.60 22.18 38.76
CA GLN A 430 5.19 21.97 38.36
C GLN A 430 5.02 22.14 36.86
N VAL A 431 5.71 23.12 36.27
CA VAL A 431 5.74 23.33 34.82
C VAL A 431 6.48 22.17 34.13
N ALA A 432 7.62 21.76 34.67
CA ALA A 432 8.37 20.61 34.17
C ALA A 432 7.54 19.31 34.21
N ALA A 433 6.82 19.05 35.31
CA ALA A 433 5.93 17.90 35.43
C ALA A 433 4.76 17.94 34.43
N ALA A 434 4.16 19.12 34.20
CA ALA A 434 3.08 19.28 33.22
C ALA A 434 3.55 19.04 31.77
N LEU A 435 4.81 19.36 31.49
CA LEU A 435 5.46 19.19 30.19
C LEU A 435 6.16 17.83 30.02
N ALA A 436 6.34 17.06 31.10
CA ALA A 436 7.07 15.80 31.09
C ALA A 436 6.45 14.77 30.13
N GLY A 437 7.30 14.06 29.37
CA GLY A 437 6.88 13.04 28.41
C GLY A 437 6.20 13.57 27.14
N ARG A 438 6.07 14.90 26.97
CA ARG A 438 5.45 15.52 25.79
C ARG A 438 6.51 15.93 24.76
N GLN A 439 6.18 15.80 23.49
CA GLN A 439 7.02 16.22 22.36
C GLN A 439 6.20 17.04 21.35
N GLY A 440 6.88 17.92 20.60
CA GLY A 440 6.26 18.73 19.54
C GLY A 440 5.59 20.02 20.05
N ARG A 441 4.60 20.54 19.30
CA ARG A 441 3.93 21.81 19.63
C ARG A 441 2.95 21.63 20.79
N CYS A 442 3.02 22.51 21.78
CA CYS A 442 2.13 22.53 22.94
C CYS A 442 1.72 23.97 23.27
N ARG A 443 0.55 24.15 23.88
CA ARG A 443 0.11 25.42 24.44
C ARG A 443 0.04 25.30 25.95
N LEU A 444 0.61 26.25 26.68
CA LEU A 444 0.54 26.33 28.14
C LEU A 444 -0.08 27.67 28.55
N LEU A 445 -1.26 27.63 29.16
CA LEU A 445 -1.89 28.78 29.80
C LEU A 445 -1.49 28.83 31.27
N LEU A 446 -0.76 29.88 31.63
CA LEU A 446 -0.58 30.30 33.02
C LEU A 446 -1.79 31.14 33.41
N ALA A 447 -2.80 30.49 33.98
CA ALA A 447 -4.09 31.07 34.32
C ALA A 447 -3.98 31.95 35.57
N ALA A 448 -4.46 33.18 35.48
CA ALA A 448 -4.60 34.09 36.60
C ALA A 448 -6.09 34.26 36.94
N PRO A 449 -6.43 34.56 38.21
CA PRO A 449 -7.82 34.81 38.59
C PRO A 449 -8.39 36.05 37.88
N ASP A 450 -7.56 37.05 37.61
CA ASP A 450 -7.93 38.27 36.89
C ASP A 450 -6.70 38.92 36.21
N LEU A 451 -6.94 39.94 35.37
CA LEU A 451 -5.87 40.69 34.70
C LEU A 451 -4.93 41.42 35.67
N PRO A 452 -5.41 42.05 36.77
CA PRO A 452 -4.52 42.63 37.79
C PRO A 452 -3.58 41.62 38.45
N ALA A 453 -4.03 40.39 38.72
CA ALA A 453 -3.22 39.32 39.28
C ALA A 453 -2.17 38.84 38.28
N LEU A 454 -2.53 38.76 36.99
CA LEU A 454 -1.57 38.48 35.93
C LEU A 454 -0.49 39.57 35.85
N ALA A 455 -0.90 40.84 35.87
CA ALA A 455 0.03 41.98 35.84
C ALA A 455 1.00 41.93 37.03
N ARG A 456 0.49 41.72 38.25
CA ARG A 456 1.30 41.53 39.47
C ARG A 456 2.28 40.38 39.31
N LEU A 457 1.83 39.20 38.87
CA LEU A 457 2.68 38.03 38.65
C LEU A 457 3.86 38.34 37.71
N THR A 458 3.63 39.08 36.62
CA THR A 458 4.68 39.44 35.66
C THR A 458 5.62 40.55 36.14
N LEU A 459 5.12 41.48 36.95
CA LEU A 459 5.90 42.60 37.50
C LEU A 459 6.75 42.16 38.70
N ASP A 460 6.20 41.33 39.58
CA ASP A 460 6.84 40.89 40.82
C ASP A 460 7.90 39.80 40.58
N ARG A 461 7.92 39.19 39.38
CA ARG A 461 8.84 38.11 39.00
C ARG A 461 9.51 38.41 37.64
N PRO A 462 10.44 39.37 37.57
CA PRO A 462 11.22 39.59 36.36
C PRO A 462 11.93 38.30 35.93
N GLY A 463 11.81 37.94 34.64
CA GLY A 463 12.33 36.66 34.14
C GLY A 463 11.45 35.44 34.45
N LEU A 464 10.17 35.63 34.83
CA LEU A 464 9.20 34.57 35.12
C LEU A 464 9.31 33.38 34.16
N LEU A 465 9.20 33.61 32.85
CA LEU A 465 9.25 32.54 31.84
C LEU A 465 10.59 31.84 31.77
N ALA A 466 11.69 32.59 31.86
CA ALA A 466 13.05 32.03 31.84
C ALA A 466 13.32 31.16 33.08
N SER A 467 12.72 31.50 34.22
CA SER A 467 12.82 30.71 35.46
C SER A 467 11.89 29.50 35.49
N LEU A 468 10.71 29.59 34.86
CA LEU A 468 9.68 28.55 34.92
C LEU A 468 9.83 27.46 33.84
N LEU A 469 10.24 27.83 32.62
CA LEU A 469 10.30 26.89 31.50
C LEU A 469 11.56 26.01 31.60
N PRO A 470 11.44 24.68 31.42
CA PRO A 470 12.61 23.82 31.34
C PRO A 470 13.40 24.09 30.04
N VAL A 471 14.70 23.79 30.04
CA VAL A 471 15.60 23.99 28.89
C VAL A 471 15.10 23.29 27.62
N SER A 472 14.39 22.18 27.77
CA SER A 472 13.81 21.40 26.66
C SER A 472 12.55 22.02 26.03
N ALA A 473 12.07 23.15 26.54
CA ALA A 473 10.88 23.86 26.04
C ALA A 473 11.28 25.17 25.34
N GLY A 474 11.28 25.15 24.01
CA GLY A 474 11.45 26.34 23.18
C GLY A 474 10.18 27.20 23.18
N LEU A 475 10.27 28.45 23.60
CA LEU A 475 9.18 29.41 23.56
C LEU A 475 9.04 30.01 22.15
N LEU A 476 7.90 29.78 21.49
CA LEU A 476 7.63 30.27 20.13
C LEU A 476 6.88 31.61 20.13
N ALA A 477 5.89 31.76 21.01
CA ALA A 477 5.10 32.97 21.14
C ALA A 477 4.46 33.07 22.53
N THR A 478 4.15 34.31 22.94
CA THR A 478 3.42 34.62 24.17
C THR A 478 2.28 35.58 23.88
N ARG A 479 1.14 35.39 24.53
CA ARG A 479 0.03 36.35 24.46
C ARG A 479 -0.82 36.31 25.73
N VAL A 480 -1.37 37.46 26.12
CA VAL A 480 -2.40 37.52 27.16
C VAL A 480 -3.74 37.09 26.54
N VAL A 481 -4.48 36.23 27.25
CA VAL A 481 -5.81 35.76 26.83
C VAL A 481 -6.83 36.01 27.94
N LEU A 482 -8.10 36.18 27.56
CA LEU A 482 -9.23 36.39 28.48
C LEU A 482 -10.10 35.13 28.66
N ALA A 483 -10.04 34.19 27.71
CA ALA A 483 -10.83 32.95 27.70
C ALA A 483 -9.92 31.72 27.46
N PRO A 484 -10.22 30.55 28.08
CA PRO A 484 -11.36 30.27 28.96
C PRO A 484 -11.26 30.93 30.35
N GLN A 485 -10.09 31.47 30.70
CA GLN A 485 -9.85 32.31 31.87
C GLN A 485 -8.69 33.28 31.58
N PRO A 486 -8.59 34.42 32.29
CA PRO A 486 -7.48 35.35 32.14
C PRO A 486 -6.13 34.67 32.36
N GLY A 487 -5.11 35.00 31.57
CA GLY A 487 -3.78 34.42 31.78
C GLY A 487 -2.79 34.67 30.68
N LEU A 488 -1.57 34.16 30.85
CA LEU A 488 -0.50 34.20 29.87
C LEU A 488 -0.44 32.88 29.11
N LEU A 489 -0.80 32.90 27.83
CA LEU A 489 -0.73 31.75 26.93
C LEU A 489 0.64 31.70 26.25
N LEU A 490 1.30 30.56 26.38
CA LEU A 490 2.61 30.26 25.82
C LEU A 490 2.45 29.22 24.70
N ASP A 491 2.90 29.54 23.51
CA ASP A 491 3.07 28.57 22.42
C ASP A 491 4.49 27.99 22.52
N LEU A 492 4.60 26.69 22.77
CA LEU A 492 5.86 25.98 23.05
C LEU A 492 6.19 24.94 21.96
N ALA A 493 7.48 24.73 21.73
CA ALA A 493 8.05 23.58 21.04
C ALA A 493 8.84 22.73 22.04
N LEU A 494 8.41 21.49 22.28
CA LEU A 494 9.00 20.58 23.25
C LEU A 494 9.85 19.51 22.56
N GLY A 495 10.95 19.11 23.19
CA GLY A 495 11.78 17.99 22.73
C GLY A 495 13.03 18.39 21.96
N TRP A 496 13.49 19.64 22.11
CA TRP A 496 14.87 19.97 21.76
C TRP A 496 15.78 19.40 22.84
N ALA A 497 16.39 18.26 22.57
CA ALA A 497 17.59 17.86 23.28
C ALA A 497 18.72 18.80 22.83
N ALA A 498 19.37 19.45 23.80
CA ALA A 498 20.71 19.99 23.58
C ALA A 498 21.71 18.83 23.54
#